data_AF-G8BP15-F1
#
_entry.id   AF-G8BP15-F1
#
_cell.length_a   1.000
_cell.length_b   1.000
_cell.length_c   1.000
_cell.angle_alpha   90.00
_cell.angle_beta   90.00
_cell.angle_gamma   90.00
#
_symmetry.space_group_name_H-M   'P 1'
#
loop_
_entity.id
_entity.type
_entity.pdbx_description
1 polymer ?
#
loop_
_entity_poly.entity_id
_entity_poly.type
_entity_poly.pdbx_seq_one_letter_code
_entity_poly.pdbx_strand_id
1 'polypeptide(L)'
;MKIRVWKEFIAPNGQKYYYNLKTKKTTWDEPESLFEGNAVSQGQKDESPVFAFPLFNDWYLVISSLGKKFYFNAVENISVLELHDELNTQLLQSIDKQKLILLVGVARGFIYDEYLQVYEEIMENLDFVKNEISNEYKELQVNVAQESEESADKQDPGDLIATDNGIVNDYYSSSDEEVDIREDKFNEIDLAEDNLQQNDGIRTEVIRTETDFNEENLNSVETLDFNASKEKYFQLFEKYQLNSFSTWSNQSKVVMDDPDFYLITDNSLREDIFEEWCSRKHSHHNSITSVDKDDQTDSSGAHSSAEDNLDDNVADQNEEEENLEPTKYHYLSHIISKANISPDTIFQDIKKDNKKLFKQFKINKFITSKRDLESFSSKLIFYYKKFDQSQRRDIFEGILEQNKTAINKHVVEHSDKVLETLNTSVNEDFEKETQLLKLEDILGLSGSLEKLANDPKYYILGIKDKLECLKNYLRNLT
;
A
#
# COMPACT_ATOMS: atom_id res chain seq x y z
N MET A 1 1.81 -10.95 9.97
CA MET A 1 1.38 -11.74 8.79
C MET A 1 0.88 -13.10 9.29
N LYS A 2 -0.40 -13.43 9.11
CA LYS A 2 -0.97 -14.72 9.54
C LYS A 2 -0.49 -15.82 8.60
N ILE A 3 0.30 -16.77 9.10
CA ILE A 3 0.83 -17.88 8.29
C ILE A 3 -0.25 -18.98 8.24
N ARG A 4 -0.65 -19.41 7.04
CA ARG A 4 -1.61 -20.53 6.89
C ARG A 4 -0.93 -21.82 7.31
N VAL A 5 -1.36 -22.41 8.42
CA VAL A 5 -0.79 -23.62 9.02
C VAL A 5 -1.52 -24.88 8.57
N TRP A 6 -2.80 -24.78 8.20
CA TRP A 6 -3.61 -25.93 7.78
C TRP A 6 -4.08 -25.82 6.32
N LYS A 7 -4.08 -26.95 5.62
CA LYS A 7 -4.53 -27.08 4.23
C LYS A 7 -5.61 -28.16 4.11
N GLU A 8 -6.73 -27.80 3.51
CA GLU A 8 -7.88 -28.69 3.27
C GLU A 8 -7.65 -29.56 2.03
N PHE A 9 -8.02 -30.83 2.12
CA PHE A 9 -7.99 -31.80 1.05
C PHE A 9 -9.27 -32.65 1.05
N ILE A 10 -9.64 -33.18 -0.12
CA ILE A 10 -10.81 -34.05 -0.28
C ILE A 10 -10.33 -35.48 -0.46
N ALA A 11 -10.75 -36.39 0.41
CA ALA A 11 -10.45 -37.82 0.31
C ALA A 11 -11.31 -38.48 -0.79
N PRO A 12 -10.91 -39.66 -1.30
CA PRO A 12 -11.63 -40.35 -2.39
C PRO A 12 -13.08 -40.73 -2.05
N ASN A 13 -13.42 -40.80 -0.76
CA ASN A 13 -14.79 -41.03 -0.27
C ASN A 13 -15.63 -39.73 -0.20
N GLY A 14 -15.09 -38.59 -0.66
CA GLY A 14 -15.74 -37.29 -0.66
C GLY A 14 -15.65 -36.52 0.66
N GLN A 15 -15.03 -37.10 1.71
CA GLN A 15 -14.88 -36.42 3.01
C GLN A 15 -13.66 -35.50 3.02
N LYS A 16 -13.81 -34.34 3.64
CA LYS A 16 -12.73 -33.36 3.81
C LYS A 16 -11.81 -33.78 4.94
N TYR A 17 -10.51 -33.57 4.78
CA TYR A 17 -9.51 -33.71 5.83
C TYR A 17 -8.53 -32.55 5.80
N TYR A 18 -7.98 -32.20 6.96
CA TYR A 18 -7.12 -31.04 7.16
C TYR A 18 -5.69 -31.50 7.47
N TYR A 19 -4.72 -30.96 6.75
CA TYR A 19 -3.30 -31.28 6.90
C TYR A 19 -2.53 -30.09 7.45
N ASN A 20 -1.86 -30.28 8.59
CA ASN A 20 -1.01 -29.26 9.20
C ASN A 20 0.35 -29.22 8.48
N LEU A 21 0.66 -28.10 7.84
CA LEU A 21 1.89 -27.88 7.09
C LEU A 21 3.14 -27.81 7.99
N LYS A 22 2.98 -27.46 9.27
CA LYS A 22 4.07 -27.38 10.26
C LYS A 22 4.30 -28.73 10.97
N THR A 23 3.26 -29.29 11.59
CA THR A 23 3.38 -30.52 12.39
C THR A 23 3.28 -31.81 11.55
N LYS A 24 2.92 -31.69 10.27
CA LYS A 24 2.74 -32.81 9.32
C LYS A 24 1.66 -33.81 9.74
N LYS A 25 0.75 -33.42 10.64
CA LYS A 25 -0.38 -34.23 11.10
C LYS A 25 -1.63 -34.00 10.23
N THR A 26 -2.45 -35.03 10.10
CA THR A 26 -3.77 -34.99 9.44
C THR A 26 -4.87 -35.16 10.47
N THR A 27 -5.97 -34.41 10.34
CA THR A 27 -7.19 -34.60 11.13
C THR A 27 -8.42 -34.59 10.23
N TRP A 28 -9.48 -35.27 10.65
CA TRP A 28 -10.78 -35.25 9.99
C TRP A 28 -11.66 -34.11 10.51
N ASP A 29 -11.41 -33.64 11.73
CA ASP A 29 -12.11 -32.52 12.35
C ASP A 29 -11.50 -31.19 11.92
N GLU A 30 -12.33 -30.20 11.56
CA GLU A 30 -11.86 -28.88 11.13
C GLU A 30 -11.18 -28.12 12.27
N PRO A 31 -9.92 -27.67 12.09
CA PRO A 31 -9.19 -26.99 13.16
C PRO A 31 -9.76 -25.59 13.40
N GLU A 32 -9.83 -25.19 14.67
CA GLU A 32 -10.44 -23.94 15.17
C GLU A 32 -9.79 -22.67 14.59
N SER A 33 -8.56 -22.78 14.06
CA SER A 33 -7.94 -21.76 13.21
C SER A 33 -7.03 -22.38 12.14
N LEU A 34 -7.19 -21.94 10.89
CA LEU A 34 -6.32 -22.30 9.77
C LEU A 34 -4.96 -21.56 9.80
N PHE A 35 -4.79 -20.60 10.73
CA PHE A 35 -3.64 -19.72 10.87
C PHE A 35 -3.17 -19.65 12.34
N GLU A 36 -1.86 -19.56 12.60
CA GLU A 36 -1.35 -19.28 13.95
C GLU A 36 -1.17 -17.77 14.17
N GLY A 37 -1.67 -17.28 15.31
CA GLY A 37 -1.54 -15.90 15.81
C GLY A 37 -2.74 -15.49 16.67
N ASN A 38 -2.49 -15.25 17.95
CA ASN A 38 -3.45 -15.08 19.05
C ASN A 38 -4.72 -14.26 18.71
N ALA A 39 -5.85 -14.79 19.17
CA ALA A 39 -7.16 -14.17 19.07
C ALA A 39 -7.31 -13.03 20.09
N VAL A 40 -7.55 -11.80 19.62
CA VAL A 40 -8.48 -10.83 20.24
C VAL A 40 -9.11 -9.95 19.15
N SER A 41 -10.44 -10.04 19.04
CA SER A 41 -11.45 -9.02 18.64
C SER A 41 -11.46 -8.36 17.24
N GLN A 42 -12.52 -8.73 16.52
CA GLN A 42 -13.34 -8.01 15.52
C GLN A 42 -12.87 -6.65 14.96
N GLY A 43 -12.77 -6.59 13.62
CA GLY A 43 -13.19 -5.41 12.84
C GLY A 43 -12.21 -4.24 12.72
N GLN A 44 -10.92 -4.46 12.45
CA GLN A 44 -10.00 -3.39 12.02
C GLN A 44 -9.15 -3.89 10.85
N LYS A 45 -8.96 -3.05 9.81
CA LYS A 45 -7.98 -3.28 8.74
C LYS A 45 -6.66 -3.69 9.40
N ASP A 46 -6.08 -4.83 9.00
CA ASP A 46 -4.81 -5.33 9.56
C ASP A 46 -3.73 -4.22 9.47
N GLU A 47 -3.47 -3.56 10.60
CA GLU A 47 -2.43 -2.55 10.75
C GLU A 47 -1.08 -3.25 10.85
N SER A 48 -0.21 -3.01 9.87
CA SER A 48 1.15 -3.56 9.89
C SER A 48 2.16 -2.45 10.23
N PRO A 49 3.21 -2.74 11.01
CA PRO A 49 4.25 -1.75 11.30
C PRO A 49 5.07 -1.47 10.02
N VAL A 50 5.24 -0.19 9.68
CA VAL A 50 5.97 0.26 8.48
C VAL A 50 7.32 0.89 8.85
N PHE A 51 7.35 1.72 9.89
CA PHE A 51 8.57 2.32 10.42
C PHE A 51 8.70 2.03 11.92
N ALA A 52 9.93 1.84 12.38
CA ALA A 52 10.26 1.68 13.79
C ALA A 52 11.51 2.51 14.10
N PHE A 53 11.47 3.27 15.19
CA PHE A 53 12.58 4.09 15.68
C PHE A 53 12.96 3.64 17.08
N PRO A 54 14.23 3.24 17.32
CA PRO A 54 14.68 2.78 18.62
C PRO A 54 14.71 3.95 19.61
N LEU A 55 14.25 3.67 20.82
CA LEU A 55 14.23 4.57 21.98
C LEU A 55 15.11 3.98 23.10
N PHE A 56 15.03 4.51 24.33
CA PHE A 56 15.69 3.91 25.49
C PHE A 56 14.94 2.68 26.01
N ASN A 57 15.65 1.82 26.75
CA ASN A 57 15.08 0.65 27.44
C ASN A 57 14.29 -0.28 26.51
N ASP A 58 14.84 -0.54 25.32
CA ASP A 58 14.27 -1.43 24.30
C ASP A 58 12.88 -1.04 23.78
N TRP A 59 12.47 0.21 24.03
CA TRP A 59 11.29 0.78 23.43
C TRP A 59 11.53 1.21 21.98
N TYR A 60 10.47 1.17 21.19
CA TYR A 60 10.45 1.62 19.81
C TYR A 60 9.23 2.49 19.56
N LEU A 61 9.39 3.64 18.91
CA LEU A 61 8.28 4.35 18.29
C LEU A 61 7.95 3.66 16.96
N VAL A 62 6.72 3.14 16.83
CA VAL A 62 6.28 2.41 15.65
C VAL A 62 5.19 3.20 14.91
N ILE A 63 5.32 3.29 13.58
CA ILE A 63 4.31 3.87 12.69
C ILE A 63 3.66 2.73 11.90
N SER A 64 2.33 2.57 12.03
CA SER A 64 1.56 1.57 11.29
C SER A 64 1.26 2.00 9.85
N SER A 65 0.77 1.06 9.03
CA SER A 65 0.31 1.30 7.65
C SER A 65 -0.90 2.23 7.55
N LEU A 66 -1.56 2.55 8.66
CA LEU A 66 -2.60 3.60 8.73
C LEU A 66 -2.05 4.92 9.28
N GLY A 67 -0.73 5.00 9.49
CA GLY A 67 -0.04 6.14 10.08
C GLY A 67 -0.36 6.35 11.56
N LYS A 68 -0.89 5.33 12.25
CA LYS A 68 -1.03 5.37 13.72
C LYS A 68 0.34 5.21 14.35
N LYS A 69 0.56 5.91 15.46
CA LYS A 69 1.79 5.85 16.25
C LYS A 69 1.51 5.12 17.55
N PHE A 70 2.40 4.22 17.93
CA PHE A 70 2.38 3.55 19.22
C PHE A 70 3.81 3.19 19.61
N TYR A 71 4.02 2.85 20.88
CA TYR A 71 5.31 2.45 21.41
C TYR A 71 5.31 0.95 21.67
N PHE A 72 6.39 0.28 21.30
CA PHE A 72 6.56 -1.17 21.47
C PHE A 72 7.83 -1.46 22.27
N ASN A 73 7.73 -2.24 23.33
CA ASN A 73 8.90 -2.73 24.07
C ASN A 73 9.29 -4.10 23.55
N ALA A 74 10.53 -4.27 23.08
CA ALA A 74 10.99 -5.53 22.50
C ALA A 74 11.29 -6.63 23.52
N VAL A 75 11.58 -6.26 24.77
CA VAL A 75 11.88 -7.22 25.86
C VAL A 75 10.59 -7.69 26.52
N GLU A 76 9.73 -6.76 26.89
CA GLU A 76 8.45 -7.04 27.56
C GLU A 76 7.35 -7.46 26.57
N ASN A 77 7.57 -7.24 25.27
CA ASN A 77 6.63 -7.53 24.19
C ASN A 77 5.26 -6.87 24.38
N ILE A 78 5.26 -5.65 24.94
CA ILE A 78 4.06 -4.84 25.17
C ILE A 78 3.98 -3.67 24.20
N SER A 79 2.76 -3.24 23.88
CA SER A 79 2.50 -2.01 23.10
C SER A 79 1.67 -1.03 23.91
N VAL A 80 2.06 0.23 23.93
CA VAL A 80 1.35 1.32 24.63
C VAL A 80 1.16 2.50 23.69
N LEU A 81 0.10 3.29 23.89
CA LEU A 81 -0.16 4.48 23.08
C LEU A 81 0.62 5.70 23.56
N GLU A 82 0.94 5.72 24.85
CA GLU A 82 1.64 6.81 25.52
C GLU A 82 2.78 6.21 26.35
N LEU A 83 3.95 6.85 26.28
CA LEU A 83 5.16 6.44 26.98
C LEU A 83 5.57 7.58 27.91
N HIS A 84 5.44 7.37 29.22
CA HIS A 84 5.73 8.37 30.25
C HIS A 84 7.11 8.13 30.87
N ASP A 85 8.14 8.29 30.06
CA ASP A 85 9.54 8.19 30.49
C ASP A 85 10.27 9.47 30.12
N GLU A 86 11.01 10.05 31.08
CA GLU A 86 11.70 11.34 30.95
C GLU A 86 12.75 11.30 29.84
N LEU A 87 13.56 10.23 29.82
CA LEU A 87 14.60 9.99 28.81
C LEU A 87 14.01 9.92 27.40
N ASN A 88 12.92 9.17 27.26
CA ASN A 88 12.24 9.00 25.98
C ASN A 88 11.48 10.27 25.57
N THR A 89 10.95 11.03 26.51
CA THR A 89 10.28 12.31 26.22
C THR A 89 11.26 13.34 25.67
N GLN A 90 12.43 13.49 26.29
CA GLN A 90 13.50 14.35 25.81
C GLN A 90 13.98 13.93 24.41
N LEU A 91 14.17 12.62 24.19
CA LEU A 91 14.57 12.08 22.90
C LEU A 91 13.50 12.34 21.82
N LEU A 92 12.22 12.10 22.11
CA LEU A 92 11.12 12.31 21.15
C LEU A 92 10.92 13.78 20.79
N GLN A 93 11.20 14.72 21.70
CA GLN A 93 11.16 16.16 21.43
C GLN A 93 12.22 16.61 20.42
N SER A 94 13.36 15.90 20.35
CA SER A 94 14.42 16.18 19.38
C SER A 94 14.07 15.79 17.93
N ILE A 95 13.09 14.90 17.74
CA ILE A 95 12.69 14.42 16.41
C ILE A 95 12.06 15.56 15.61
N ASP A 96 12.55 15.77 14.39
CA ASP A 96 11.95 16.70 13.44
C ASP A 96 10.51 16.26 13.09
N LYS A 97 9.54 17.04 13.59
CA LYS A 97 8.11 16.79 13.42
C LYS A 97 7.70 16.78 11.95
N GLN A 98 8.31 17.59 11.08
CA GLN A 98 7.98 17.65 9.66
C GLN A 98 8.40 16.36 8.94
N LYS A 99 9.61 15.87 9.24
CA LYS A 99 10.11 14.59 8.70
C LYS A 99 9.31 13.40 9.21
N LEU A 100 8.92 13.42 10.48
CA LEU A 100 8.06 12.39 11.04
C LEU A 100 6.68 12.37 10.40
N ILE A 101 6.08 13.54 10.13
CA ILE A 101 4.81 13.67 9.39
C ILE A 101 4.95 13.12 7.96
N LEU A 102 6.07 13.40 7.30
CA LEU A 102 6.34 12.88 5.96
C LEU A 102 6.34 11.35 5.95
N LEU A 103 7.02 10.71 6.92
CA LEU A 103 7.03 9.25 7.06
C LEU A 103 5.65 8.68 7.42
N VAL A 104 4.85 9.37 8.23
CA VAL A 104 3.45 9.01 8.46
C VAL A 104 2.64 9.05 7.16
N GLY A 105 2.86 10.07 6.33
CA GLY A 105 2.28 10.15 4.98
C GLY A 105 2.68 8.96 4.14
N VAL A 106 3.97 8.62 4.11
CA VAL A 106 4.50 7.48 3.35
C VAL A 106 3.91 6.17 3.82
N ALA A 107 3.76 5.98 5.14
CA ALA A 107 3.12 4.79 5.70
C ALA A 107 1.66 4.64 5.26
N ARG A 108 0.96 5.76 5.03
CA ARG A 108 -0.42 5.82 4.50
C ARG A 108 -0.51 5.68 2.98
N GLY A 109 0.63 5.59 2.28
CA GLY A 109 0.68 5.45 0.82
C GLY A 109 1.07 6.70 0.05
N PHE A 110 1.52 7.77 0.72
CA PHE A 110 2.11 8.93 0.04
C PHE A 110 3.42 8.53 -0.65
N ILE A 111 3.51 8.76 -1.96
CA ILE A 111 4.70 8.40 -2.74
C ILE A 111 5.73 9.51 -2.60
N TYR A 112 6.80 9.23 -1.86
CA TYR A 112 7.95 10.11 -1.70
C TYR A 112 9.22 9.30 -1.88
N ASP A 113 9.91 9.47 -3.02
CA ASP A 113 11.04 8.61 -3.42
C ASP A 113 12.24 8.68 -2.46
N GLU A 114 12.38 9.78 -1.73
CA GLU A 114 13.49 10.06 -0.81
C GLU A 114 13.16 9.71 0.65
N TYR A 115 12.05 8.99 0.91
CA TYR A 115 11.62 8.66 2.27
C TYR A 115 12.66 7.87 3.06
N LEU A 116 13.47 7.05 2.39
CA LEU A 116 14.50 6.26 3.03
C LEU A 116 15.62 7.16 3.61
N GLN A 117 15.98 8.23 2.90
CA GLN A 117 16.97 9.21 3.36
C GLN A 117 16.45 9.97 4.57
N VAL A 118 15.16 10.32 4.56
CA VAL A 118 14.49 10.97 5.70
C VAL A 118 14.40 10.02 6.91
N TYR A 119 14.16 8.73 6.67
CA TYR A 119 14.18 7.72 7.74
C TYR A 119 15.58 7.55 8.33
N GLU A 120 16.61 7.40 7.49
CA GLU A 120 18.01 7.30 7.90
C GLU A 120 18.47 8.54 8.68
N GLU A 121 18.11 9.74 8.24
CA GLU A 121 18.48 10.99 8.92
C GLU A 121 17.85 11.10 10.31
N ILE A 122 16.59 10.69 10.49
CA ILE A 122 15.96 10.61 11.82
C ILE A 122 16.67 9.58 12.70
N MET A 123 17.05 8.42 12.13
CA MET A 123 17.75 7.37 12.87
C MET A 123 19.14 7.84 13.34
N GLU A 124 19.90 8.51 12.49
CA GLU A 124 21.21 9.08 12.83
C GLU A 124 21.09 10.17 13.90
N ASN A 125 20.09 11.05 13.77
CA ASN A 125 19.83 12.08 14.78
C ASN A 125 19.45 11.47 16.14
N LEU A 126 18.58 10.45 16.13
CA LEU A 126 18.19 9.75 17.35
C LEU A 126 19.37 9.08 18.03
N ASP A 127 20.26 8.42 17.28
CA ASP A 127 21.46 7.81 17.86
C ASP A 127 22.41 8.86 18.44
N PHE A 128 22.59 9.99 17.74
CA PHE A 128 23.39 11.10 18.24
C PHE A 128 22.85 11.66 19.57
N VAL A 129 21.56 12.00 19.62
CA VAL A 129 20.92 12.55 20.83
C VAL A 129 20.88 11.53 21.96
N LYS A 130 20.66 10.25 21.65
CA LYS A 130 20.69 9.16 22.64
C LYS A 130 22.05 9.03 23.29
N ASN A 131 23.13 9.17 22.51
CA ASN A 131 24.50 9.16 23.03
C ASN A 131 24.80 10.41 23.86
N GLU A 132 24.33 11.59 23.45
CA GLU A 132 24.48 12.84 24.20
C GLU A 132 23.79 12.76 25.58
N ILE A 133 22.52 12.36 25.61
CA ILE A 133 21.77 12.12 26.85
C ILE A 133 22.50 11.08 27.71
N SER A 134 22.90 9.94 27.13
CA SER A 134 23.60 8.89 27.90
C SER A 134 24.92 9.38 28.53
N ASN A 135 25.62 10.30 27.89
CA ASN A 135 26.86 10.88 28.42
C ASN A 135 26.58 11.90 29.52
N GLU A 136 25.55 12.74 29.37
CA GLU A 136 25.11 13.68 30.41
C GLU A 136 24.74 12.94 31.71
N TYR A 137 24.00 11.83 31.61
CA TYR A 137 23.68 11.00 32.78
C TYR A 137 24.91 10.35 33.42
N LYS A 138 25.92 9.98 32.64
CA LYS A 138 27.19 9.46 33.19
C LYS A 138 27.98 10.56 33.90
N GLU A 139 28.04 11.76 33.35
CA GLU A 139 28.73 12.91 33.97
C GLU A 139 28.05 13.35 35.27
N LEU A 140 26.71 13.36 35.30
CA LEU A 140 25.94 13.62 36.52
C LEU A 140 26.22 12.57 37.62
N GLN A 141 26.31 11.29 37.27
CA GLN A 141 26.64 10.23 38.24
C GLN A 141 28.08 10.35 38.78
N VAL A 142 29.04 10.76 37.94
CA VAL A 142 30.43 11.00 38.36
C VAL A 142 30.53 12.22 39.28
N ASN A 143 29.82 13.31 38.99
CA ASN A 143 29.84 14.51 39.82
C ASN A 143 29.19 14.29 41.19
N VAL A 144 28.09 13.51 41.26
CA VAL A 144 27.44 13.14 42.54
C VAL A 144 28.34 12.22 43.39
N ALA A 145 29.12 11.33 42.75
CA ALA A 145 30.12 10.52 43.44
C ALA A 145 31.30 11.38 43.96
N GLN A 146 31.69 12.43 43.25
CA GLN A 146 32.76 13.34 43.69
C GLN A 146 32.31 14.30 44.81
N GLU A 147 31.06 14.79 44.79
CA GLU A 147 30.50 15.64 45.86
C GLU A 147 30.26 14.87 47.18
N SER A 148 30.01 13.56 47.10
CA SER A 148 29.88 12.68 48.28
C SER A 148 31.23 12.30 48.89
N GLU A 149 32.33 12.36 48.14
CA GLU A 149 33.70 12.18 48.68
C GLU A 149 34.28 13.48 49.26
N GLU A 150 33.90 14.66 48.75
CA GLU A 150 34.37 15.96 49.28
C GLU A 150 33.70 16.42 50.59
N SER A 151 32.59 15.79 50.98
CA SER A 151 31.85 16.10 52.21
C SER A 151 32.22 15.21 53.42
N ALA A 152 33.15 14.27 53.25
CA ALA A 152 33.53 13.29 54.28
C ALA A 152 34.80 13.65 55.09
N ASP A 153 35.17 14.92 55.22
CA ASP A 153 36.23 15.36 56.13
C ASP A 153 35.75 16.46 57.09
N LYS A 154 35.03 16.04 58.15
CA LYS A 154 35.14 16.55 59.54
C LYS A 154 34.08 15.96 60.49
N GLN A 155 34.60 15.33 61.54
CA GLN A 155 34.05 15.11 62.90
C GLN A 155 33.62 13.67 63.31
N ASP A 156 34.57 13.02 64.00
CA ASP A 156 34.54 12.33 65.30
C ASP A 156 33.37 11.39 65.71
N PRO A 157 33.67 10.21 66.31
CA PRO A 157 32.72 9.11 66.50
C PRO A 157 32.01 9.16 67.86
N GLY A 158 30.70 8.94 67.88
CA GLY A 158 29.98 8.79 69.14
C GLY A 158 28.48 8.50 69.00
N ASP A 159 28.14 7.25 69.33
CA ASP A 159 26.84 6.71 69.72
C ASP A 159 25.81 6.23 68.68
N LEU A 160 25.51 4.94 68.88
CA LEU A 160 24.48 4.06 68.30
C LEU A 160 23.09 4.57 68.72
N ILE A 161 22.02 4.35 67.92
CA ILE A 161 21.15 3.17 68.01
C ILE A 161 20.23 3.11 66.76
N ALA A 162 20.01 1.87 66.32
CA ALA A 162 19.32 1.41 65.13
C ALA A 162 17.79 1.60 65.09
N THR A 163 17.26 1.70 63.87
CA THR A 163 16.08 0.97 63.33
C THR A 163 16.15 1.06 61.79
N ASP A 164 16.46 -0.03 61.09
CA ASP A 164 15.50 -0.96 60.45
C ASP A 164 14.92 -0.48 59.10
N ASN A 165 15.54 -0.93 58.00
CA ASN A 165 14.90 -1.64 56.87
C ASN A 165 15.76 -1.58 55.59
N GLY A 166 15.90 -2.73 54.92
CA GLY A 166 15.83 -2.79 53.44
C GLY A 166 17.11 -2.89 52.61
N ILE A 167 17.72 -4.07 52.59
CA ILE A 167 18.11 -4.87 51.40
C ILE A 167 18.80 -4.16 50.20
N VAL A 168 20.12 -4.43 50.12
CA VAL A 168 20.94 -4.91 48.98
C VAL A 168 21.02 -4.08 47.69
N ASN A 169 22.23 -3.56 47.41
CA ASN A 169 22.87 -3.73 46.09
C ASN A 169 24.41 -3.57 46.18
N ASP A 170 25.11 -4.69 46.39
CA ASP A 170 26.56 -4.81 46.16
C ASP A 170 26.76 -5.96 45.18
N TYR A 171 27.28 -5.69 43.98
CA TYR A 171 28.71 -5.88 43.69
C TYR A 171 29.04 -5.44 42.26
N TYR A 172 30.08 -4.60 42.22
CA TYR A 172 30.88 -4.21 41.06
C TYR A 172 31.66 -5.39 40.45
N SER A 173 32.05 -5.18 39.19
CA SER A 173 33.42 -5.32 38.68
C SER A 173 33.70 -6.40 37.64
N SER A 174 34.30 -5.91 36.56
CA SER A 174 34.90 -6.59 35.42
C SER A 174 36.21 -7.32 35.78
N SER A 175 36.47 -8.47 35.15
CA SER A 175 37.80 -8.85 34.67
C SER A 175 37.76 -9.99 33.65
N ASP A 176 38.68 -9.89 32.71
CA ASP A 176 38.98 -10.73 31.56
C ASP A 176 39.23 -12.22 31.90
N GLU A 177 38.87 -13.13 30.97
CA GLU A 177 39.78 -14.11 30.34
C GLU A 177 39.01 -15.01 29.35
N GLU A 178 39.70 -15.43 28.28
CA GLU A 178 39.18 -16.27 27.19
C GLU A 178 38.88 -17.73 27.59
N VAL A 179 38.11 -18.44 26.75
CA VAL A 179 38.37 -19.79 26.17
C VAL A 179 37.09 -20.63 25.96
N ASP A 180 36.90 -21.00 24.68
CA ASP A 180 36.25 -22.15 24.03
C ASP A 180 34.92 -22.82 24.48
N ILE A 181 34.00 -22.85 23.49
CA ILE A 181 33.19 -23.96 22.94
C ILE A 181 32.51 -24.95 23.93
N ARG A 182 31.17 -25.02 23.91
CA ARG A 182 30.36 -26.18 23.43
C ARG A 182 28.87 -26.08 23.77
N GLU A 183 28.09 -26.61 22.83
CA GLU A 183 26.66 -26.92 22.85
C GLU A 183 26.24 -27.73 24.10
N ASP A 184 25.04 -27.49 24.64
CA ASP A 184 23.97 -28.51 24.68
C ASP A 184 22.67 -28.03 25.37
N LYS A 185 21.56 -28.24 24.64
CA LYS A 185 20.23 -28.78 25.02
C LYS A 185 19.47 -28.31 26.27
N PHE A 186 18.25 -27.81 25.97
CA PHE A 186 16.92 -28.23 26.45
C PHE A 186 16.78 -28.86 27.84
N ASN A 187 15.85 -28.31 28.63
CA ASN A 187 14.72 -29.08 29.17
C ASN A 187 13.53 -28.19 29.59
N GLU A 188 12.35 -28.65 29.17
CA GLU A 188 11.00 -28.28 29.62
C GLU A 188 10.84 -28.45 31.15
N ILE A 189 10.06 -27.57 31.79
CA ILE A 189 9.12 -27.97 32.85
C ILE A 189 7.81 -27.18 32.67
N ASP A 190 6.73 -27.93 32.76
CA ASP A 190 5.33 -27.67 32.48
C ASP A 190 4.55 -27.17 33.74
N LEU A 191 3.49 -26.40 33.48
CA LEU A 191 2.19 -26.29 34.19
C LEU A 191 2.09 -25.81 35.65
N ALA A 192 1.31 -24.74 35.85
CA ALA A 192 0.02 -24.80 36.58
C ALA A 192 -0.77 -23.47 36.50
N GLU A 193 -2.01 -23.54 36.00
CA GLU A 193 -3.07 -22.57 36.24
C GLU A 193 -3.72 -22.85 37.61
N ASP A 194 -4.10 -21.82 38.38
CA ASP A 194 -5.43 -21.78 38.98
C ASP A 194 -5.84 -20.39 39.52
N ASN A 195 -7.16 -20.18 39.48
CA ASN A 195 -7.94 -18.95 39.68
C ASN A 195 -7.97 -18.39 41.11
N LEU A 196 -8.34 -17.11 41.28
CA LEU A 196 -9.48 -16.66 42.11
C LEU A 196 -9.79 -15.15 41.95
N GLN A 197 -11.09 -14.84 41.91
CA GLN A 197 -11.76 -13.54 41.78
C GLN A 197 -11.94 -12.80 43.13
N GLN A 198 -12.01 -11.46 43.13
CA GLN A 198 -13.19 -10.64 43.55
C GLN A 198 -12.85 -9.20 44.03
N ASN A 199 -13.72 -8.26 43.61
CA ASN A 199 -14.21 -7.00 44.24
C ASN A 199 -13.24 -5.85 44.53
N ASP A 200 -13.62 -4.56 44.52
CA ASP A 200 -14.86 -3.83 44.21
C ASP A 200 -14.47 -2.35 44.01
N GLY A 201 -15.30 -1.59 43.29
CA GLY A 201 -15.01 -0.21 42.86
C GLY A 201 -15.22 0.90 43.89
N ILE A 202 -14.62 2.07 43.59
CA ILE A 202 -15.01 3.39 44.10
C ILE A 202 -14.93 4.39 42.94
N ARG A 203 -16.08 4.95 42.57
CA ARG A 203 -16.22 6.26 41.89
C ARG A 203 -16.36 7.32 43.00
N THR A 204 -15.91 8.56 42.76
CA THR A 204 -16.72 9.80 42.89
C THR A 204 -15.87 11.09 42.77
N GLU A 205 -16.30 11.91 41.80
CA GLU A 205 -16.39 13.38 41.71
C GLU A 205 -15.23 14.35 41.42
N VAL A 206 -15.68 15.35 40.66
CA VAL A 206 -15.08 16.52 40.02
C VAL A 206 -15.37 17.76 40.89
N ILE A 207 -14.44 18.75 40.96
CA ILE A 207 -14.67 20.21 40.73
C ILE A 207 -13.38 21.03 41.03
N ARG A 208 -12.84 21.61 39.94
CA ARG A 208 -12.22 22.94 39.65
C ARG A 208 -11.59 23.79 40.76
N THR A 209 -10.39 24.32 40.46
CA THR A 209 -10.10 25.79 40.42
C THR A 209 -8.96 26.10 39.45
N GLU A 210 -9.10 27.21 38.73
CA GLU A 210 -8.22 27.76 37.69
C GLU A 210 -6.95 28.41 38.27
N THR A 211 -5.79 28.20 37.63
CA THR A 211 -4.90 29.27 37.11
C THR A 211 -3.69 28.67 36.40
N ASP A 212 -3.45 29.24 35.21
CA ASP A 212 -2.22 29.30 34.41
C ASP A 212 -1.69 28.04 33.67
N PHE A 213 -1.98 28.09 32.37
CA PHE A 213 -1.17 27.66 31.21
C PHE A 213 -0.59 26.24 31.22
N ASN A 214 -1.27 25.29 30.57
CA ASN A 214 -0.65 24.07 30.01
C ASN A 214 -1.43 23.47 28.82
N GLU A 215 -0.75 23.40 27.68
CA GLU A 215 -0.62 22.32 26.67
C GLU A 215 -1.74 21.28 26.39
N GLU A 216 -3.03 21.57 26.57
CA GLU A 216 -4.12 20.70 26.09
C GLU A 216 -4.83 21.22 24.82
N ASN A 217 -4.08 21.68 23.81
CA ASN A 217 -4.70 22.12 22.54
C ASN A 217 -4.05 21.55 21.28
N LEU A 218 -3.99 20.22 21.20
CA LEU A 218 -3.74 19.51 19.94
C LEU A 218 -4.60 18.25 19.72
N ASN A 219 -5.38 17.85 20.72
CA ASN A 219 -6.31 16.71 20.62
C ASN A 219 -7.81 17.11 20.69
N SER A 220 -8.12 18.40 20.57
CA SER A 220 -9.49 18.93 20.51
C SER A 220 -9.69 19.91 19.35
N VAL A 221 -9.16 19.59 18.16
CA VAL A 221 -9.79 20.11 16.94
C VAL A 221 -10.89 19.14 16.59
N GLU A 222 -12.11 19.63 16.85
CA GLU A 222 -13.40 19.16 16.40
C GLU A 222 -13.29 18.33 15.11
N THR A 223 -14.04 17.24 15.06
CA THR A 223 -14.53 16.67 13.81
C THR A 223 -15.04 17.82 12.94
N LEU A 224 -14.17 18.33 12.05
CA LEU A 224 -14.56 19.29 11.03
C LEU A 224 -15.74 18.63 10.35
N ASP A 225 -16.91 19.24 10.49
CA ASP A 225 -18.12 18.77 9.85
C ASP A 225 -17.81 18.63 8.37
N PHE A 226 -17.56 17.38 7.96
CA PHE A 226 -17.06 17.06 6.64
C PHE A 226 -18.08 17.51 5.59
N ASN A 227 -19.38 17.45 5.95
CA ASN A 227 -20.46 17.92 5.12
C ASN A 227 -20.44 19.45 5.00
N ALA A 228 -20.19 20.19 6.08
CA ALA A 228 -20.03 21.65 6.00
C ALA A 228 -18.81 22.07 5.16
N SER A 229 -17.70 21.33 5.27
CA SER A 229 -16.48 21.59 4.49
C SER A 229 -16.69 21.28 3.01
N LYS A 230 -17.42 20.20 2.71
CA LYS A 230 -17.84 19.82 1.36
C LYS A 230 -18.76 20.86 0.71
N GLU A 231 -19.73 21.39 1.46
CA GLU A 231 -20.65 22.41 0.94
C GLU A 231 -19.90 23.72 0.60
N LYS A 232 -18.87 24.08 1.37
CA LYS A 232 -17.97 25.19 1.05
C LYS A 232 -17.19 24.95 -0.26
N TYR A 233 -16.78 23.71 -0.54
CA TYR A 233 -16.15 23.37 -1.80
C TYR A 233 -17.11 23.50 -2.99
N PHE A 234 -18.38 23.10 -2.84
CA PHE A 234 -19.38 23.29 -3.89
C PHE A 234 -19.59 24.79 -4.19
N GLN A 235 -19.64 25.64 -3.15
CA GLN A 235 -19.70 27.09 -3.31
C GLN A 235 -18.45 27.66 -3.98
N LEU A 236 -17.26 27.14 -3.63
CA LEU A 236 -16.00 27.52 -4.24
C LEU A 236 -15.99 27.21 -5.74
N PHE A 237 -16.47 26.03 -6.14
CA PHE A 237 -16.54 25.63 -7.55
C PHE A 237 -17.51 26.50 -8.35
N GLU A 238 -18.63 26.90 -7.75
CA GLU A 238 -19.59 27.83 -8.37
C GLU A 238 -19.02 29.25 -8.47
N LYS A 239 -18.35 29.74 -7.43
CA LYS A 239 -17.71 31.08 -7.38
C LYS A 239 -16.69 31.25 -8.50
N TYR A 240 -15.87 30.23 -8.76
CA TYR A 240 -14.86 30.23 -9.82
C TYR A 240 -15.36 29.68 -11.16
N GLN A 241 -16.65 29.32 -11.25
CA GLN A 241 -17.30 28.81 -12.45
C GLN A 241 -16.51 27.66 -13.11
N LEU A 242 -16.13 26.67 -12.31
CA LEU A 242 -15.33 25.55 -12.81
C LEU A 242 -16.07 24.78 -13.90
N ASN A 243 -15.30 24.27 -14.86
CA ASN A 243 -15.83 23.49 -15.98
C ASN A 243 -16.11 22.05 -15.51
N SER A 244 -17.39 21.64 -15.54
CA SER A 244 -17.85 20.32 -15.12
C SER A 244 -17.52 19.17 -16.06
N PHE A 245 -17.01 19.46 -17.27
CA PHE A 245 -16.54 18.46 -18.25
C PHE A 245 -15.01 18.37 -18.31
N SER A 246 -14.31 19.05 -17.41
CA SER A 246 -12.84 19.07 -17.32
C SER A 246 -12.35 18.18 -16.18
N THR A 247 -11.08 17.76 -16.24
CA THR A 247 -10.45 17.00 -15.16
C THR A 247 -10.10 17.87 -13.95
N TRP A 248 -10.09 17.28 -12.75
CA TRP A 248 -9.73 17.95 -11.50
C TRP A 248 -8.31 18.54 -11.54
N SER A 249 -7.33 17.85 -12.14
CA SER A 249 -5.96 18.34 -12.30
C SER A 249 -5.86 19.69 -13.04
N ASN A 250 -6.82 19.99 -13.91
CA ASN A 250 -6.88 21.27 -14.62
C ASN A 250 -7.69 22.32 -13.85
N GLN A 251 -8.81 21.93 -13.24
CA GLN A 251 -9.69 22.85 -12.51
C GLN A 251 -9.13 23.27 -11.15
N SER A 252 -8.41 22.39 -10.45
CA SER A 252 -7.73 22.70 -9.18
C SER A 252 -6.75 23.87 -9.28
N LYS A 253 -6.08 24.04 -10.42
CA LYS A 253 -5.17 25.17 -10.67
C LYS A 253 -5.88 26.53 -10.69
N VAL A 254 -7.18 26.54 -10.98
CA VAL A 254 -8.01 27.76 -11.05
C VAL A 254 -8.42 28.23 -9.65
N VAL A 255 -8.56 27.29 -8.70
CA VAL A 255 -8.99 27.57 -7.32
C VAL A 255 -7.85 27.49 -6.29
N MET A 256 -6.65 27.08 -6.69
CA MET A 256 -5.50 26.86 -5.80
C MET A 256 -5.12 28.09 -4.95
N ASP A 257 -5.29 29.28 -5.50
CA ASP A 257 -4.91 30.53 -4.82
C ASP A 257 -5.98 31.01 -3.80
N ASP A 258 -7.14 30.36 -3.75
CA ASP A 258 -8.20 30.69 -2.78
C ASP A 258 -7.91 30.03 -1.41
N PRO A 259 -7.97 30.77 -0.28
CA PRO A 259 -7.75 30.20 1.05
C PRO A 259 -8.65 28.99 1.37
N ASP A 260 -9.89 28.97 0.86
CA ASP A 260 -10.85 27.90 1.08
C ASP A 260 -10.43 26.59 0.36
N PHE A 261 -9.55 26.67 -0.63
CA PHE A 261 -8.96 25.48 -1.28
C PHE A 261 -8.15 24.62 -0.30
N TYR A 262 -7.75 25.14 0.87
CA TYR A 262 -6.96 24.40 1.85
C TYR A 262 -7.79 23.85 3.02
N LEU A 263 -9.13 24.02 3.01
CA LEU A 263 -10.04 23.49 4.03
C LEU A 263 -9.99 21.95 4.19
N ILE A 264 -9.81 21.24 3.08
CA ILE A 264 -9.59 19.79 3.05
C ILE A 264 -8.16 19.59 2.59
N THR A 265 -7.29 18.89 3.31
CA THR A 265 -5.86 18.78 2.95
C THR A 265 -5.56 17.66 1.96
N ASP A 266 -6.46 16.67 1.83
CA ASP A 266 -6.32 15.53 0.93
C ASP A 266 -6.80 15.88 -0.49
N ASN A 267 -5.90 15.84 -1.47
CA ASN A 267 -6.23 16.14 -2.86
C ASN A 267 -7.15 15.09 -3.51
N SER A 268 -7.05 13.81 -3.11
CA SER A 268 -7.95 12.76 -3.60
C SER A 268 -9.37 13.05 -3.17
N LEU A 269 -9.54 13.48 -1.91
CA LEU A 269 -10.86 13.83 -1.38
C LEU A 269 -11.43 15.09 -2.05
N ARG A 270 -10.60 16.06 -2.42
CA ARG A 270 -11.04 17.22 -3.22
C ARG A 270 -11.49 16.80 -4.62
N GLU A 271 -10.80 15.83 -5.23
CA GLU A 271 -11.16 15.25 -6.53
C GLU A 271 -12.52 14.54 -6.45
N ASP A 272 -12.72 13.69 -5.45
CA ASP A 272 -14.00 13.00 -5.19
C ASP A 272 -15.16 14.00 -5.02
N ILE A 273 -14.94 15.09 -4.26
CA ILE A 273 -15.93 16.16 -4.07
C ILE A 273 -16.21 16.88 -5.40
N PHE A 274 -15.21 17.12 -6.24
CA PHE A 274 -15.38 17.73 -7.55
C PHE A 274 -16.18 16.84 -8.51
N GLU A 275 -15.91 15.53 -8.54
CA GLU A 275 -16.67 14.57 -9.35
C GLU A 275 -18.12 14.47 -8.91
N GLU A 276 -18.37 14.49 -7.60
CA GLU A 276 -19.72 14.51 -7.05
C GLU A 276 -20.48 15.79 -7.42
N TRP A 277 -19.82 16.96 -7.35
CA TRP A 277 -20.39 18.23 -7.79
C TRP A 277 -20.75 18.21 -9.29
N CYS A 278 -19.86 17.67 -10.13
CA CYS A 278 -20.12 17.49 -11.56
C CYS A 278 -21.35 16.60 -11.79
N SER A 279 -21.44 15.47 -11.09
CA SER A 279 -22.59 14.56 -11.17
C SER A 279 -23.90 15.24 -10.78
N ARG A 280 -23.87 16.09 -9.73
CA ARG A 280 -25.04 16.85 -9.27
C ARG A 280 -25.50 17.92 -10.27
N LYS A 281 -24.57 18.61 -10.94
CA LYS A 281 -24.86 19.59 -12.01
C LYS A 281 -25.55 18.95 -13.21
N HIS A 282 -25.10 17.78 -13.65
CA HIS A 282 -25.68 17.10 -14.81
C HIS A 282 -27.02 16.41 -14.49
N SER A 283 -27.22 15.96 -13.24
CA SER A 283 -28.54 15.49 -12.77
C SER A 283 -29.59 16.61 -12.79
N HIS A 284 -29.21 17.85 -12.45
CA HIS A 284 -30.10 19.01 -12.56
C HIS A 284 -30.28 19.52 -14.00
N HIS A 285 -29.30 19.34 -14.90
CA HIS A 285 -29.45 19.77 -16.30
C HIS A 285 -30.42 18.87 -17.10
N ASN A 286 -30.55 17.58 -16.73
CA ASN A 286 -31.58 16.68 -17.27
C ASN A 286 -33.00 16.95 -16.74
N SER A 287 -33.16 17.83 -15.74
CA SER A 287 -34.49 18.27 -15.25
C SER A 287 -34.88 19.69 -15.69
N ILE A 288 -33.97 20.45 -16.32
CA ILE A 288 -34.16 21.87 -16.65
C ILE A 288 -34.30 22.13 -18.17
N THR A 289 -34.02 21.13 -19.03
CA THR A 289 -34.23 21.23 -20.49
C THR A 289 -35.65 20.86 -20.96
N SER A 290 -36.66 21.07 -20.13
CA SER A 290 -38.07 21.11 -20.56
C SER A 290 -38.69 22.44 -20.16
N VAL A 291 -38.35 23.50 -20.87
CA VAL A 291 -39.13 24.74 -20.86
C VAL A 291 -39.33 25.17 -22.29
N ASP A 292 -40.57 25.07 -22.78
CA ASP A 292 -41.20 26.25 -23.36
C ASP A 292 -42.73 26.11 -23.48
N LYS A 293 -43.39 27.13 -22.91
CA LYS A 293 -44.62 27.79 -23.38
C LYS A 293 -45.99 27.18 -23.05
N ASP A 294 -46.59 27.84 -22.07
CA ASP A 294 -47.88 28.51 -22.13
C ASP A 294 -49.17 27.69 -22.35
N ASP A 295 -49.92 27.73 -21.25
CA ASP A 295 -51.34 28.09 -21.14
C ASP A 295 -52.40 26.97 -21.17
N GLN A 296 -53.05 26.88 -20.01
CA GLN A 296 -54.47 26.63 -19.78
C GLN A 296 -55.08 25.22 -19.86
N THR A 297 -55.73 24.91 -18.73
CA THR A 297 -56.98 24.15 -18.52
C THR A 297 -56.94 22.65 -18.26
N ASP A 298 -57.21 22.36 -16.99
CA ASP A 298 -58.27 21.49 -16.47
C ASP A 298 -58.27 19.96 -16.73
N SER A 299 -58.22 19.28 -15.57
CA SER A 299 -59.13 18.21 -15.16
C SER A 299 -58.93 16.78 -15.66
N SER A 300 -58.69 15.92 -14.65
CA SER A 300 -59.26 14.58 -14.44
C SER A 300 -58.95 13.43 -15.40
N GLY A 301 -58.46 12.33 -14.81
CA GLY A 301 -59.13 11.04 -14.96
C GLY A 301 -58.42 9.95 -15.76
N ALA A 302 -57.96 8.93 -15.03
CA ALA A 302 -58.23 7.50 -15.23
C ALA A 302 -57.82 6.76 -16.53
N HIS A 303 -57.34 5.53 -16.29
CA HIS A 303 -57.47 4.30 -17.09
C HIS A 303 -56.56 4.07 -18.32
N SER A 304 -55.74 3.01 -18.15
CA SER A 304 -55.81 1.76 -18.92
C SER A 304 -55.22 1.68 -20.35
N SER A 305 -54.28 0.74 -20.43
CA SER A 305 -54.13 -0.34 -21.44
C SER A 305 -53.55 -0.09 -22.83
N ALA A 306 -52.61 -1.00 -23.15
CA ALA A 306 -52.38 -1.69 -24.43
C ALA A 306 -51.77 -0.83 -25.55
N GLU A 307 -50.48 -1.04 -25.81
CA GLU A 307 -49.97 -1.87 -26.93
C GLU A 307 -50.20 -1.18 -28.28
N ASP A 308 -49.12 -0.65 -28.86
CA ASP A 308 -48.76 -1.00 -30.23
C ASP A 308 -47.27 -0.74 -30.48
N ASN A 309 -46.59 -1.81 -30.89
CA ASN A 309 -45.21 -1.84 -31.33
C ASN A 309 -45.11 -1.26 -32.74
N LEU A 310 -44.31 -0.22 -32.94
CA LEU A 310 -43.68 0.10 -34.23
C LEU A 310 -42.28 0.70 -33.98
N ASP A 311 -41.30 -0.20 -34.03
CA ASP A 311 -40.01 -0.07 -34.71
C ASP A 311 -39.39 1.35 -34.83
N ASP A 312 -38.43 1.63 -33.95
CA ASP A 312 -37.24 2.42 -34.29
C ASP A 312 -36.05 1.81 -33.56
N ASN A 313 -35.57 0.69 -34.11
CA ASN A 313 -34.19 0.23 -33.94
C ASN A 313 -33.24 1.27 -34.54
N VAL A 314 -32.94 2.32 -33.80
CA VAL A 314 -31.64 2.98 -33.90
C VAL A 314 -30.85 2.52 -32.71
N ALA A 315 -29.98 1.56 -33.00
CA ALA A 315 -28.99 1.03 -32.10
C ALA A 315 -28.30 2.18 -31.35
N ASP A 316 -28.52 2.24 -30.04
CA ASP A 316 -27.63 2.92 -29.12
C ASP A 316 -26.36 2.05 -29.00
N GLN A 317 -25.59 2.03 -30.09
CA GLN A 317 -24.20 1.59 -30.16
C GLN A 317 -23.31 2.77 -29.80
N ASN A 318 -23.57 3.41 -28.66
CA ASN A 318 -22.55 4.23 -28.03
C ASN A 318 -21.72 3.30 -27.16
N GLU A 319 -20.75 2.69 -27.84
CA GLU A 319 -19.39 2.41 -27.36
C GLU A 319 -19.32 2.13 -25.85
N GLU A 320 -19.44 0.85 -25.48
CA GLU A 320 -18.59 0.35 -24.39
C GLU A 320 -17.17 0.81 -24.76
N GLU A 321 -16.67 1.88 -24.14
CA GLU A 321 -15.26 2.18 -24.13
C GLU A 321 -14.58 0.96 -23.49
N GLU A 322 -14.24 -0.04 -24.31
CA GLU A 322 -13.48 -1.21 -23.88
C GLU A 322 -12.20 -0.65 -23.27
N ASN A 323 -12.14 -0.63 -21.93
CA ASN A 323 -11.00 -0.15 -21.17
C ASN A 323 -9.87 -1.17 -21.33
N LEU A 324 -9.18 -1.10 -22.47
CA LEU A 324 -8.12 -2.01 -22.86
C LEU A 324 -6.88 -1.75 -22.00
N GLU A 325 -6.72 -2.51 -20.92
CA GLU A 325 -5.55 -2.40 -20.07
C GLU A 325 -4.35 -3.16 -20.66
N PRO A 326 -3.20 -2.48 -20.86
CA PRO A 326 -2.00 -3.14 -21.37
C PRO A 326 -1.39 -4.07 -20.33
N THR A 327 -0.81 -5.18 -20.79
CA THR A 327 -0.14 -6.13 -19.91
C THR A 327 1.07 -5.51 -19.18
N LYS A 328 1.43 -6.08 -18.02
CA LYS A 328 2.50 -5.61 -17.12
C LYS A 328 3.80 -5.23 -17.85
N TYR A 329 4.19 -5.97 -18.88
CA TYR A 329 5.45 -5.76 -19.61
C TYR A 329 5.28 -5.18 -21.02
N HIS A 330 4.06 -4.80 -21.44
CA HIS A 330 3.74 -4.32 -22.79
C HIS A 330 4.66 -3.16 -23.24
N TYR A 331 4.61 -2.02 -22.55
CA TYR A 331 5.40 -0.85 -22.92
C TYR A 331 6.92 -1.04 -22.70
N LEU A 332 7.31 -1.83 -21.70
CA LEU A 332 8.73 -2.15 -21.50
C LEU A 332 9.28 -2.93 -22.70
N SER A 333 8.54 -3.93 -23.16
CA SER A 333 8.90 -4.71 -24.34
C SER A 333 8.94 -3.86 -25.60
N HIS A 334 8.01 -2.90 -25.73
CA HIS A 334 8.00 -1.95 -26.83
C HIS A 334 9.29 -1.12 -26.87
N ILE A 335 9.71 -0.57 -25.72
CA ILE A 335 10.96 0.20 -25.63
C ILE A 335 12.16 -0.68 -25.99
N ILE A 336 12.26 -1.88 -25.42
CA ILE A 336 13.38 -2.80 -25.69
C ILE A 336 13.40 -3.21 -27.17
N SER A 337 12.25 -3.45 -27.79
CA SER A 337 12.15 -3.85 -29.20
C SER A 337 12.67 -2.79 -30.18
N LYS A 338 12.61 -1.51 -29.79
CA LYS A 338 13.08 -0.36 -30.57
C LYS A 338 14.49 0.08 -30.19
N ALA A 339 15.08 -0.48 -29.13
CA ALA A 339 16.41 -0.12 -28.68
C ALA A 339 17.48 -0.68 -29.61
N ASN A 340 18.62 0.02 -29.71
CA ASN A 340 19.79 -0.52 -30.40
C ASN A 340 20.51 -1.49 -29.46
N ILE A 341 20.45 -2.79 -29.75
CA ILE A 341 20.97 -3.85 -28.88
C ILE A 341 22.22 -4.46 -29.52
N SER A 342 23.36 -4.21 -28.88
CA SER A 342 24.67 -4.83 -29.15
C SER A 342 24.97 -5.96 -28.15
N PRO A 343 25.96 -6.83 -28.40
CA PRO A 343 26.29 -7.94 -27.51
C PRO A 343 26.60 -7.54 -26.05
N ASP A 344 27.12 -6.33 -25.86
CA ASP A 344 27.48 -5.72 -24.57
C ASP A 344 26.35 -4.90 -23.94
N THR A 345 25.28 -4.57 -24.67
CA THR A 345 24.16 -3.75 -24.15
C THR A 345 23.55 -4.37 -22.89
N ILE A 346 23.47 -3.60 -21.81
CA ILE A 346 22.74 -4.00 -20.60
C ILE A 346 21.48 -3.16 -20.43
N PHE A 347 20.61 -3.58 -19.52
CA PHE A 347 19.35 -2.87 -19.25
C PHE A 347 19.57 -1.39 -18.85
N GLN A 348 20.63 -1.08 -18.10
CA GLN A 348 20.91 0.30 -17.68
C GLN A 348 21.19 1.22 -18.88
N ASP A 349 21.80 0.70 -19.95
CA ASP A 349 22.05 1.47 -21.18
C ASP A 349 20.72 1.83 -21.85
N ILE A 350 19.85 0.82 -22.04
CA ILE A 350 18.51 1.02 -22.60
C ILE A 350 17.70 2.03 -21.76
N LYS A 351 17.75 1.90 -20.43
CA LYS A 351 17.05 2.81 -19.51
C LYS A 351 17.60 4.23 -19.59
N LYS A 352 18.93 4.39 -19.72
CA LYS A 352 19.60 5.68 -19.84
C LYS A 352 19.25 6.39 -21.14
N ASP A 353 19.22 5.65 -22.25
CA ASP A 353 18.97 6.20 -23.58
C ASP A 353 17.49 6.52 -23.79
N ASN A 354 16.59 5.79 -23.13
CA ASN A 354 15.13 5.91 -23.29
C ASN A 354 14.41 6.54 -22.10
N LYS A 355 15.10 7.33 -21.25
CA LYS A 355 14.51 7.94 -20.03
C LYS A 355 13.18 8.65 -20.27
N LYS A 356 13.04 9.35 -21.40
CA LYS A 356 11.80 10.06 -21.77
C LYS A 356 10.63 9.09 -21.97
N LEU A 357 10.86 7.99 -22.68
CA LEU A 357 9.84 6.96 -22.93
C LEU A 357 9.45 6.23 -21.63
N PHE A 358 10.41 5.93 -20.75
CA PHE A 358 10.12 5.34 -19.45
C PHE A 358 9.17 6.20 -18.60
N LYS A 359 9.35 7.53 -18.65
CA LYS A 359 8.45 8.48 -17.98
C LYS A 359 7.10 8.59 -18.69
N GLN A 360 7.10 8.73 -20.01
CA GLN A 360 5.89 8.86 -20.83
C GLN A 360 4.95 7.66 -20.65
N PHE A 361 5.48 6.45 -20.76
CA PHE A 361 4.70 5.22 -20.58
C PHE A 361 4.51 4.81 -19.11
N LYS A 362 5.00 5.61 -18.16
CA LYS A 362 4.86 5.36 -16.72
C LYS A 362 5.25 3.92 -16.35
N ILE A 363 6.40 3.43 -16.85
CA ILE A 363 6.80 2.01 -16.68
C ILE A 363 6.80 1.56 -15.21
N ASN A 364 7.18 2.46 -14.29
CA ASN A 364 7.21 2.18 -12.86
C ASN A 364 5.80 1.98 -12.25
N LYS A 365 4.72 2.44 -12.91
CA LYS A 365 3.34 2.16 -12.49
C LYS A 365 2.97 0.70 -12.74
N PHE A 366 3.47 0.11 -13.83
CA PHE A 366 3.20 -1.29 -14.19
C PHE A 366 4.17 -2.26 -13.50
N ILE A 367 5.43 -1.87 -13.32
CA ILE A 367 6.48 -2.71 -12.75
C ILE A 367 7.15 -1.98 -11.59
N THR A 368 6.58 -2.13 -10.39
CA THR A 368 7.07 -1.47 -9.17
C THR A 368 8.39 -2.07 -8.66
N SER A 369 8.57 -3.38 -8.83
CA SER A 369 9.78 -4.09 -8.40
C SER A 369 10.95 -3.78 -9.35
N LYS A 370 11.95 -3.04 -8.85
CA LYS A 370 13.21 -2.82 -9.57
C LYS A 370 13.88 -4.14 -9.97
N ARG A 371 13.83 -5.15 -9.09
CA ARG A 371 14.37 -6.48 -9.34
C ARG A 371 13.68 -7.16 -10.52
N ASP A 372 12.35 -7.08 -10.58
CA ASP A 372 11.56 -7.69 -11.66
C ASP A 372 11.81 -6.97 -12.99
N LEU A 373 11.85 -5.64 -12.94
CA LEU A 373 12.17 -4.80 -14.10
C LEU A 373 13.53 -5.18 -14.71
N GLU A 374 14.57 -5.28 -13.87
CA GLU A 374 15.93 -5.63 -14.32
C GLU A 374 16.03 -7.09 -14.78
N SER A 375 15.43 -8.02 -14.02
CA SER A 375 15.44 -9.46 -14.35
C SER A 375 14.70 -9.75 -15.66
N PHE A 376 13.49 -9.20 -15.82
CA PHE A 376 12.69 -9.37 -17.03
C PHE A 376 13.37 -8.73 -18.24
N SER A 377 13.84 -7.49 -18.10
CA SER A 377 14.56 -6.80 -19.17
C SER A 377 15.81 -7.56 -19.60
N SER A 378 16.59 -8.09 -18.65
CA SER A 378 17.79 -8.87 -18.96
C SER A 378 17.48 -10.14 -19.74
N LYS A 379 16.41 -10.85 -19.37
CA LYS A 379 15.92 -12.02 -20.12
C LYS A 379 15.45 -11.63 -21.52
N LEU A 380 14.73 -10.51 -21.65
CA LEU A 380 14.24 -10.06 -22.94
C LEU A 380 15.40 -9.64 -23.86
N ILE A 381 16.34 -8.84 -23.36
CA ILE A 381 17.55 -8.42 -24.07
C ILE A 381 18.36 -9.64 -24.52
N PHE A 382 18.45 -10.70 -23.70
CA PHE A 382 19.10 -11.95 -24.10
C PHE A 382 18.52 -12.52 -25.40
N TYR A 383 17.19 -12.53 -25.56
CA TYR A 383 16.57 -13.03 -26.80
C TYR A 383 16.92 -12.14 -28.00
N TYR A 384 16.89 -10.82 -27.84
CA TYR A 384 17.27 -9.89 -28.90
C TYR A 384 18.75 -9.97 -29.29
N LYS A 385 19.64 -10.37 -28.35
CA LYS A 385 21.06 -10.61 -28.63
C LYS A 385 21.32 -11.93 -29.34
N LYS A 386 20.61 -12.99 -28.94
CA LYS A 386 20.87 -14.36 -29.39
C LYS A 386 20.17 -14.73 -30.68
N PHE A 387 19.01 -14.15 -30.95
CA PHE A 387 18.13 -14.60 -32.01
C PHE A 387 17.77 -13.45 -32.94
N ASP A 388 17.83 -13.73 -34.24
CA ASP A 388 17.32 -12.80 -35.24
C ASP A 388 15.78 -12.70 -35.18
N GLN A 389 15.21 -11.83 -35.98
CA GLN A 389 13.77 -11.60 -35.99
C GLN A 389 12.97 -12.85 -36.41
N SER A 390 13.47 -13.64 -37.36
CA SER A 390 12.79 -14.86 -37.82
C SER A 390 12.76 -15.91 -36.72
N GLN A 391 13.91 -16.15 -36.08
CA GLN A 391 14.03 -17.09 -34.97
C GLN A 391 13.17 -16.68 -33.77
N ARG A 392 13.06 -15.38 -33.50
CA ARG A 392 12.15 -14.87 -32.45
C ARG A 392 10.69 -15.09 -32.81
N ARG A 393 10.31 -15.00 -34.09
CA ARG A 393 8.96 -15.36 -34.55
C ARG A 393 8.68 -16.85 -34.30
N ASP A 394 9.61 -17.74 -34.64
CA ASP A 394 9.47 -19.18 -34.38
C ASP A 394 9.30 -19.50 -32.88
N ILE A 395 10.07 -18.83 -32.01
CA ILE A 395 9.95 -19.00 -30.54
C ILE A 395 8.58 -18.51 -30.05
N PHE A 396 8.11 -17.37 -30.57
CA PHE A 396 6.81 -16.80 -30.22
C PHE A 396 5.67 -17.70 -30.69
N GLU A 397 5.69 -18.20 -31.92
CA GLU A 397 4.69 -19.15 -32.39
C GLU A 397 4.71 -20.45 -31.58
N GLY A 398 5.90 -20.91 -31.21
CA GLY A 398 6.07 -22.06 -30.31
C GLY A 398 5.42 -21.87 -28.93
N ILE A 399 5.39 -20.64 -28.39
CA ILE A 399 4.71 -20.39 -27.10
C ILE A 399 3.19 -20.33 -27.26
N LEU A 400 2.69 -19.84 -28.39
CA LEU A 400 1.26 -19.86 -28.70
C LEU A 400 0.76 -21.31 -28.83
N GLU A 401 1.50 -22.17 -29.55
CA GLU A 401 1.11 -23.58 -29.72
C GLU A 401 1.12 -24.35 -28.39
N GLN A 402 2.07 -24.05 -27.49
CA GLN A 402 2.10 -24.63 -26.13
C GLN A 402 0.84 -24.28 -25.31
N ASN A 403 0.23 -23.12 -25.56
CA ASN A 403 -0.95 -22.63 -24.86
C ASN A 403 -2.24 -22.74 -25.71
N LYS A 404 -2.19 -23.48 -26.82
CA LYS A 404 -3.27 -23.54 -27.83
C LYS A 404 -4.62 -23.94 -27.27
N THR A 405 -4.68 -24.87 -26.32
CA THR A 405 -5.93 -25.34 -25.74
C THR A 405 -6.66 -24.23 -24.99
N ALA A 406 -5.93 -23.46 -24.18
CA ALA A 406 -6.47 -22.31 -23.47
C ALA A 406 -6.83 -21.17 -24.43
N ILE A 407 -5.96 -20.88 -25.40
CA ILE A 407 -6.22 -19.87 -26.44
C ILE A 407 -7.49 -20.20 -27.23
N ASN A 408 -7.62 -21.44 -27.73
CA ASN A 408 -8.77 -21.85 -28.54
C ASN A 408 -10.08 -21.75 -27.75
N LYS A 409 -10.07 -22.11 -26.47
CA LYS A 409 -11.25 -21.94 -25.61
C LYS A 409 -11.74 -20.49 -25.60
N HIS A 410 -10.84 -19.54 -25.37
CA HIS A 410 -11.18 -18.11 -25.32
C HIS A 410 -11.58 -17.54 -26.70
N VAL A 411 -10.89 -17.97 -27.76
CA VAL A 411 -11.19 -17.56 -29.14
C VAL A 411 -12.58 -18.02 -29.57
N VAL A 412 -12.98 -19.25 -29.24
CA VAL A 412 -14.32 -19.78 -29.54
C VAL A 412 -15.40 -19.01 -28.76
N GLU A 413 -15.14 -18.67 -27.50
CA GLU A 413 -16.07 -17.86 -26.67
C GLU A 413 -16.29 -16.45 -27.23
N HIS A 414 -15.31 -15.90 -27.98
CA HIS A 414 -15.35 -14.52 -28.52
C HIS A 414 -15.16 -14.47 -30.05
N SER A 415 -15.60 -15.52 -30.77
CA SER A 415 -15.31 -15.72 -32.19
C SER A 415 -15.67 -14.52 -33.07
N ASP A 416 -16.82 -13.88 -32.82
CA ASP A 416 -17.30 -12.73 -33.60
C ASP A 416 -16.35 -11.52 -33.45
N LYS A 417 -15.95 -11.20 -32.22
CA LYS A 417 -14.99 -10.12 -31.91
C LYS A 417 -13.61 -10.38 -32.51
N VAL A 418 -13.16 -11.65 -32.52
CA VAL A 418 -11.89 -12.04 -33.15
C VAL A 418 -11.95 -11.78 -34.65
N LEU A 419 -12.99 -12.24 -35.35
CA LEU A 419 -13.13 -12.06 -36.80
C LEU A 419 -13.22 -10.58 -37.18
N GLU A 420 -13.97 -9.79 -36.42
CA GLU A 420 -14.05 -8.33 -36.61
C GLU A 420 -12.66 -7.67 -36.51
N THR A 421 -11.90 -8.01 -35.47
CA THR A 421 -10.55 -7.46 -35.23
C THR A 421 -9.54 -7.92 -36.30
N LEU A 422 -9.66 -9.16 -36.79
CA LEU A 422 -8.81 -9.73 -37.84
C LEU A 422 -9.04 -9.09 -39.22
N ASN A 423 -10.29 -8.71 -39.51
CA ASN A 423 -10.69 -8.10 -40.78
C ASN A 423 -10.44 -6.60 -40.83
N THR A 424 -10.35 -5.94 -39.68
CA THR A 424 -10.05 -4.52 -39.60
C THR A 424 -8.60 -4.25 -40.02
N SER A 425 -8.42 -3.57 -41.16
CA SER A 425 -7.13 -3.14 -41.68
C SER A 425 -6.65 -1.87 -41.01
N VAL A 426 -5.36 -1.77 -40.75
CA VAL A 426 -4.80 -0.67 -39.97
C VAL A 426 -3.48 -0.20 -40.52
N ASN A 427 -3.32 1.11 -40.65
CA ASN A 427 -2.13 1.70 -41.22
C ASN A 427 -1.29 2.42 -40.16
N GLU A 428 -1.91 3.07 -39.18
CA GLU A 428 -1.18 3.86 -38.18
C GLU A 428 -0.58 2.99 -37.07
N ASP A 429 0.50 3.48 -36.46
CA ASP A 429 1.23 2.74 -35.42
C ASP A 429 0.42 2.65 -34.12
N PHE A 430 -0.37 3.67 -33.80
CA PHE A 430 -1.26 3.71 -32.63
C PHE A 430 -2.41 2.70 -32.79
N GLU A 431 -3.09 2.72 -33.93
CA GLU A 431 -4.19 1.81 -34.20
C GLU A 431 -3.73 0.33 -34.19
N LYS A 432 -2.50 0.03 -34.62
CA LYS A 432 -1.90 -1.32 -34.54
C LYS A 432 -1.71 -1.77 -33.10
N GLU A 433 -1.31 -0.84 -32.23
CA GLU A 433 -1.20 -1.12 -30.79
C GLU A 433 -2.58 -1.37 -30.18
N THR A 434 -3.58 -0.53 -30.48
CA THR A 434 -4.96 -0.73 -30.02
C THR A 434 -5.50 -2.09 -30.45
N GLN A 435 -5.27 -2.49 -31.71
CA GLN A 435 -5.67 -3.81 -32.18
C GLN A 435 -4.94 -4.95 -31.48
N LEU A 436 -3.64 -4.79 -31.21
CA LEU A 436 -2.90 -5.79 -30.45
C LEU A 436 -3.52 -5.96 -29.06
N LEU A 437 -3.84 -4.86 -28.37
CA LEU A 437 -4.46 -4.90 -27.05
C LEU A 437 -5.84 -5.57 -27.08
N LYS A 438 -6.67 -5.28 -28.10
CA LYS A 438 -7.95 -6.00 -28.30
C LYS A 438 -7.75 -7.50 -28.44
N LEU A 439 -6.81 -7.93 -29.27
CA LEU A 439 -6.51 -9.35 -29.42
C LEU A 439 -5.94 -9.96 -28.14
N GLU A 440 -5.11 -9.23 -27.39
CA GLU A 440 -4.54 -9.69 -26.12
C GLU A 440 -5.61 -9.88 -25.03
N ASP A 441 -6.59 -8.99 -24.98
CA ASP A 441 -7.74 -9.09 -24.09
C ASP A 441 -8.61 -10.30 -24.44
N ILE A 442 -8.94 -10.45 -25.74
CA ILE A 442 -9.72 -11.61 -26.22
C ILE A 442 -9.02 -12.94 -25.95
N LEU A 443 -7.68 -12.99 -26.02
CA LEU A 443 -6.91 -14.19 -25.66
C LEU A 443 -7.00 -14.54 -24.17
N GLY A 444 -7.43 -13.62 -23.32
CA GLY A 444 -7.51 -13.82 -21.86
C GLY A 444 -6.15 -13.71 -21.17
N LEU A 445 -5.23 -12.88 -21.68
CA LEU A 445 -3.92 -12.65 -21.05
C LEU A 445 -4.02 -11.98 -19.67
N SER A 446 -5.08 -11.23 -19.43
CA SER A 446 -5.45 -10.64 -18.14
C SER A 446 -6.05 -11.66 -17.15
N GLY A 447 -6.38 -12.88 -17.60
CA GLY A 447 -7.04 -13.90 -16.80
C GLY A 447 -6.37 -15.28 -16.92
N SER A 448 -6.96 -16.18 -17.70
CA SER A 448 -6.55 -17.59 -17.79
C SER A 448 -5.12 -17.81 -18.28
N LEU A 449 -4.57 -16.85 -19.04
CA LEU A 449 -3.22 -16.86 -19.60
C LEU A 449 -2.25 -15.92 -18.87
N GLU A 450 -2.49 -15.58 -17.60
CA GLU A 450 -1.59 -14.73 -16.80
C GLU A 450 -0.13 -15.23 -16.77
N LYS A 451 0.06 -16.55 -16.79
CA LYS A 451 1.41 -17.16 -16.87
C LYS A 451 2.13 -16.78 -18.16
N LEU A 452 1.41 -16.72 -19.28
CA LEU A 452 1.94 -16.32 -20.58
C LEU A 452 2.26 -14.82 -20.59
N ALA A 453 1.40 -13.99 -19.99
CA ALA A 453 1.63 -12.54 -19.81
C ALA A 453 2.84 -12.22 -18.92
N ASN A 454 3.34 -13.18 -18.14
CA ASN A 454 4.56 -13.02 -17.34
C ASN A 454 5.81 -13.69 -17.97
N ASP A 455 5.69 -14.38 -19.10
CA ASP A 455 6.82 -15.03 -19.78
C ASP A 455 7.51 -14.04 -20.75
N PRO A 456 8.82 -13.75 -20.58
CA PRO A 456 9.57 -12.91 -21.52
C PRO A 456 9.48 -13.36 -22.99
N LYS A 457 9.31 -14.65 -23.24
CA LYS A 457 9.17 -15.21 -24.60
C LYS A 457 7.94 -14.66 -25.34
N TYR A 458 6.90 -14.25 -24.63
CA TYR A 458 5.73 -13.62 -25.24
C TYR A 458 6.02 -12.21 -25.78
N TYR A 459 7.08 -11.57 -25.30
CA TYR A 459 7.43 -10.17 -25.57
C TYR A 459 8.65 -9.99 -26.47
N ILE A 460 9.18 -11.08 -27.05
CA ILE A 460 10.38 -11.08 -27.89
C ILE A 460 10.20 -10.44 -29.27
N LEU A 461 8.97 -10.07 -29.62
CA LEU A 461 8.62 -9.37 -30.86
C LEU A 461 8.15 -7.95 -30.54
N GLY A 462 8.47 -7.00 -31.42
CA GLY A 462 7.89 -5.66 -31.36
C GLY A 462 6.42 -5.67 -31.74
N ILE A 463 5.67 -4.61 -31.38
CA ILE A 463 4.20 -4.53 -31.56
C ILE A 463 3.76 -4.93 -32.98
N LYS A 464 4.42 -4.42 -34.02
CA LYS A 464 4.05 -4.69 -35.42
C LYS A 464 4.21 -6.17 -35.79
N ASP A 465 5.38 -6.74 -35.49
CA ASP A 465 5.68 -8.14 -35.78
C ASP A 465 4.79 -9.08 -34.96
N LYS A 466 4.57 -8.73 -33.69
CA LYS A 466 3.72 -9.48 -32.77
C LYS A 466 2.28 -9.52 -33.25
N LEU A 467 1.73 -8.37 -33.63
CA LEU A 467 0.38 -8.26 -34.19
C LEU A 467 0.24 -9.11 -35.45
N GLU A 468 1.20 -9.03 -36.37
CA GLU A 468 1.18 -9.82 -37.61
C GLU A 468 1.22 -11.33 -37.33
N CYS A 469 2.16 -11.79 -36.49
CA CYS A 469 2.25 -13.19 -36.09
C CYS A 469 0.96 -13.65 -35.41
N LEU A 470 0.39 -12.83 -34.52
CA LEU A 470 -0.83 -13.18 -33.80
C LEU A 470 -2.04 -13.24 -34.73
N LYS A 471 -2.19 -12.30 -35.67
CA LYS A 471 -3.24 -12.34 -36.70
C LYS A 471 -3.13 -13.61 -37.56
N ASN A 472 -1.93 -13.96 -37.99
CA ASN A 472 -1.70 -15.17 -38.79
C ASN A 472 -2.00 -16.44 -38.00
N TYR A 473 -1.58 -16.50 -36.73
CA TYR A 473 -1.88 -17.62 -35.85
C TYR A 473 -3.38 -17.79 -35.62
N LEU A 474 -4.09 -16.71 -35.31
CA LEU A 474 -5.54 -16.75 -35.08
C LEU A 474 -6.33 -17.11 -36.34
N ARG A 475 -5.94 -16.62 -37.52
CA ARG A 475 -6.54 -17.02 -38.81
C ARG A 475 -6.37 -18.50 -39.14
N ASN A 476 -5.34 -19.15 -38.60
CA ASN A 476 -5.16 -20.59 -38.76
C ASN A 476 -5.96 -21.40 -37.71
N LEU A 477 -6.45 -20.73 -36.66
CA LEU A 477 -7.19 -21.33 -35.56
C LEU A 477 -8.72 -21.22 -35.76
N THR A 478 -9.18 -20.08 -36.29
CA THR A 478 -10.57 -19.81 -36.71
C THR A 478 -10.80 -20.26 -38.15
#